data_AF-X6NRZ7-F1
#
_entry.id   AF-X6NRZ7-F1
#
_cell.length_a   1.000
_cell.length_b   1.000
_cell.length_c   1.000
_cell.angle_alpha   90.00
_cell.angle_beta   90.00
_cell.angle_gamma   90.00
#
_symmetry.space_group_name_H-M   'P 1'
#
loop_
_entity.id
_entity.type
_entity.pdbx_description
1 polymer ?
#
loop_
_entity_poly.entity_id
_entity_poly.type
_entity_poly.pdbx_seq_one_letter_code
_entity_poly.pdbx_strand_id
1 'polypeptide(L)'
;MNEEKERDFHTFDDQAVEMPAKFPVTVPFSSSVPQLCAELLAFVHQYHQFAKYLTDMAPRIRSAVKRVERKKKGREIVIVHFLFVMKDAADEIQSMAARYSQSQNKTEENELAETEVKSNQKKKVIKNPRQTEGVSLGISELAQLAVNAYYFEKACTCLEEKIAAIADEEIPWGVGHRHDPSSSPSHLSKPLSYDEPAPKMHEARQCFTNVASACGHALLVLLTSEIESYLEKHMKHLSYHPERSTSINEKPQSYVNELIGYVKGIILAKFNYLPYFFQKSAYFLICTRINQYLLNTLISEEHNEANKKLILLNACVYVGVYNLNLDVKAFEEFSRETGITDLDNTFKQLRVLLDLLLSGNKLLDYLDEDVRQKKYSYVLASDLKKILQRFQTKLSLFAGKLPAHIPNLDKKIIKTVLKALENV
;
A
#
# COMPACT_ATOMS: atom_id res chain seq x y z
N MET A 1 17.30 -18.16 -40.93
CA MET A 1 18.53 -18.41 -40.14
C MET A 1 18.53 -17.37 -39.05
N ASN A 2 18.58 -17.83 -37.80
CA ASN A 2 18.25 -17.09 -36.58
C ASN A 2 19.12 -15.85 -36.37
N GLU A 3 18.50 -14.73 -36.03
CA GLU A 3 19.14 -13.67 -35.26
C GLU A 3 18.28 -13.39 -34.02
N GLU A 4 18.87 -13.73 -32.89
CA GLU A 4 18.32 -13.56 -31.55
C GLU A 4 18.19 -12.07 -31.23
N LYS A 5 16.97 -11.68 -30.86
CA LYS A 5 16.65 -10.34 -30.39
C LYS A 5 16.98 -10.29 -28.90
N GLU A 6 18.19 -9.86 -28.58
CA GLU A 6 18.58 -9.49 -27.21
C GLU A 6 17.59 -8.44 -26.69
N ARG A 7 16.92 -8.77 -25.59
CA ARG A 7 16.11 -7.85 -24.81
C ARG A 7 17.06 -7.07 -23.91
N ASP A 8 17.34 -5.83 -24.29
CA ASP A 8 17.94 -4.83 -23.41
C ASP A 8 17.06 -4.68 -22.16
N PHE A 9 17.56 -5.18 -21.04
CA PHE A 9 17.05 -4.81 -19.73
C PHE A 9 17.41 -3.34 -19.50
N HIS A 10 16.39 -2.50 -19.37
CA HIS A 10 16.50 -1.10 -19.03
C HIS A 10 17.54 -0.87 -17.92
N THR A 11 18.61 -0.17 -18.30
CA THR A 11 19.43 0.64 -17.42
C THR A 11 18.50 1.47 -16.54
N PHE A 12 18.53 1.23 -15.23
CA PHE A 12 17.98 2.18 -14.28
C PHE A 12 18.78 3.47 -14.44
N ASP A 13 18.10 4.50 -14.91
CA ASP A 13 18.64 5.84 -15.06
C ASP A 13 19.05 6.32 -13.66
N ASP A 14 20.36 6.33 -13.44
CA ASP A 14 21.03 6.74 -12.20
C ASP A 14 20.96 8.27 -12.14
N GLN A 15 19.75 8.80 -11.97
CA GLN A 15 19.53 10.24 -11.80
C GLN A 15 20.14 10.63 -10.46
N ALA A 16 21.35 11.20 -10.53
CA ALA A 16 22.01 11.85 -9.43
C ALA A 16 21.03 12.84 -8.78
N VAL A 17 20.50 12.46 -7.62
CA VAL A 17 19.61 13.28 -6.81
C VAL A 17 20.40 14.51 -6.40
N GLU A 18 20.15 15.66 -7.03
CA GLU A 18 20.70 16.94 -6.60
C GLU A 18 20.36 17.14 -5.12
N MET A 19 21.39 17.14 -4.26
CA MET A 19 21.20 17.32 -2.83
C MET A 19 20.63 18.72 -2.56
N PRO A 20 19.51 18.86 -1.84
CA PRO A 20 18.94 20.17 -1.54
C PRO A 20 19.92 21.01 -0.72
N ALA A 21 20.23 22.22 -1.21
CA ALA A 21 21.23 23.14 -0.65
C ALA A 21 20.85 23.78 0.70
N LYS A 22 19.84 23.29 1.42
CA LYS A 22 19.36 23.87 2.68
C LYS A 22 19.38 22.84 3.80
N PHE A 23 20.24 23.09 4.78
CA PHE A 23 20.28 22.38 6.05
C PHE A 23 19.05 22.74 6.91
N PRO A 24 18.50 21.80 7.72
CA PRO A 24 18.97 20.43 7.93
C PRO A 24 18.67 19.49 6.75
N VAL A 25 19.69 18.74 6.34
CA VAL A 25 19.51 17.57 5.46
C VAL A 25 18.79 16.52 6.28
N THR A 26 17.47 16.43 6.15
CA THR A 26 16.70 15.38 6.81
C THR A 26 17.02 14.06 6.13
N VAL A 27 17.72 13.17 6.85
CA VAL A 27 17.90 11.80 6.40
C VAL A 27 16.57 11.04 6.47
N PRO A 28 16.33 10.10 5.55
CA PRO A 28 15.04 9.40 5.46
C PRO A 28 14.82 8.35 6.56
N PHE A 29 15.89 7.90 7.20
CA PHE A 29 15.87 6.91 8.27
C PHE A 29 15.92 7.54 9.66
N SER A 30 15.42 6.83 10.67
CA SER A 30 15.51 7.29 12.06
C SER A 30 16.94 7.14 12.61
N SER A 31 17.22 7.77 13.76
CA SER A 31 18.51 7.65 14.46
C SER A 31 18.88 6.21 14.82
N SER A 32 17.91 5.30 14.85
CA SER A 32 18.11 3.88 15.11
C SER A 32 19.03 3.22 14.07
N VAL A 33 18.95 3.64 12.80
CA VAL A 33 19.79 3.07 11.73
C VAL A 33 21.29 3.30 11.97
N PRO A 34 21.78 4.55 12.06
CA PRO A 34 23.19 4.80 12.29
C PRO A 34 23.68 4.27 13.65
N GLN A 35 22.85 4.32 14.70
CA GLN A 35 23.20 3.77 16.02
C GLN A 35 23.46 2.27 15.94
N LEU A 36 22.55 1.50 15.34
CA LEU A 36 22.69 0.05 15.20
C LEU A 36 23.85 -0.33 14.28
N CYS A 37 24.08 0.41 13.20
CA CYS A 37 25.25 0.21 12.34
C CYS A 37 26.56 0.45 13.09
N ALA A 38 26.64 1.51 13.90
CA ALA A 38 27.83 1.83 14.69
C ALA A 38 28.10 0.76 15.77
N GLU A 39 27.07 0.32 16.49
CA GLU A 39 27.17 -0.76 17.48
C GLU A 39 27.65 -2.06 16.85
N LEU A 40 27.13 -2.39 15.66
CA LEU A 40 27.54 -3.57 14.92
C LEU A 40 29.01 -3.50 14.48
N LEU A 41 29.44 -2.37 13.93
CA LEU A 41 30.84 -2.17 13.56
C LEU A 41 31.77 -2.25 14.77
N ALA A 42 31.39 -1.63 15.89
CA ALA A 42 32.14 -1.70 17.13
C ALA A 42 32.25 -3.16 17.64
N PHE A 43 31.17 -3.92 17.58
CA PHE A 43 31.17 -5.34 17.93
C PHE A 43 32.13 -6.16 17.05
N VAL A 44 32.06 -5.99 15.72
CA VAL A 44 32.95 -6.66 14.77
C VAL A 44 34.41 -6.33 15.07
N HIS A 45 34.71 -5.06 15.30
CA HIS A 45 36.07 -4.61 15.59
C HIS A 45 36.61 -5.17 16.91
N GLN A 46 35.83 -5.08 18.00
CA GLN A 46 36.21 -5.65 19.31
C GLN A 46 36.42 -7.16 19.21
N TYR A 47 35.55 -7.87 18.50
CA TYR A 47 35.66 -9.30 18.31
C TYR A 47 36.90 -9.69 17.49
N HIS A 48 37.20 -8.94 16.42
CA HIS A 48 38.41 -9.14 15.63
C HIS A 48 39.68 -8.87 16.47
N GLN A 49 39.73 -7.78 17.23
CA GLN A 49 40.84 -7.48 18.14
C GLN A 49 41.06 -8.59 19.17
N PHE A 50 39.97 -9.11 19.77
CA PHE A 50 40.04 -10.23 20.71
C PHE A 50 40.59 -11.50 20.02
N ALA A 51 40.11 -11.80 18.82
CA ALA A 51 40.51 -12.99 18.08
C ALA A 51 41.93 -12.92 17.50
N LYS A 52 42.47 -11.71 17.30
CA LYS A 52 43.85 -11.49 16.83
C LYS A 52 44.90 -12.20 17.68
N TYR A 53 44.64 -12.33 18.99
CA TYR A 53 45.56 -12.96 19.93
C TYR A 53 45.34 -14.48 20.09
N LEU A 54 44.40 -15.05 19.34
CA LEU A 54 44.05 -16.46 19.42
C LEU A 54 44.39 -17.15 18.11
N THR A 55 45.44 -17.97 18.12
CA THR A 55 45.76 -18.86 17.00
C THR A 55 44.56 -19.75 16.67
N ASP A 56 44.16 -19.80 15.40
CA ASP A 56 43.10 -20.67 14.85
C ASP A 56 41.64 -20.30 15.21
N MET A 57 41.37 -19.04 15.56
CA MET A 57 39.99 -18.59 15.87
C MET A 57 39.19 -18.05 14.68
N ALA A 58 39.78 -17.76 13.51
CA ALA A 58 39.04 -17.17 12.38
C ALA A 58 37.78 -17.95 11.95
N PRO A 59 37.80 -19.31 11.85
CA PRO A 59 36.60 -20.10 11.60
C PRO A 59 35.57 -20.01 12.74
N ARG A 60 36.04 -19.82 13.97
CA ARG A 60 35.20 -19.60 15.16
C ARG A 60 34.64 -18.19 15.22
N ILE A 61 35.32 -17.16 14.68
CA ILE A 61 34.77 -15.82 14.46
C ILE A 61 33.60 -15.90 13.48
N ARG A 62 33.82 -16.50 12.31
CA ARG A 62 32.76 -16.71 11.31
C ARG A 62 31.60 -17.52 11.88
N SER A 63 31.90 -18.57 12.65
CA SER A 63 30.87 -19.35 13.35
C SER A 63 30.21 -18.61 14.50
N ALA A 64 30.88 -17.67 15.16
CA ALA A 64 30.32 -16.86 16.23
C ALA A 64 29.37 -15.84 15.62
N VAL A 65 29.77 -15.11 14.58
CA VAL A 65 28.93 -14.21 13.78
C VAL A 65 27.72 -14.94 13.18
N LYS A 66 27.88 -16.15 12.63
CA LYS A 66 26.74 -16.99 12.20
C LYS A 66 25.90 -17.53 13.37
N ARG A 67 26.49 -17.77 14.54
CA ARG A 67 25.76 -18.23 15.75
C ARG A 67 25.04 -17.09 16.47
N VAL A 68 25.53 -15.86 16.32
CA VAL A 68 24.80 -14.63 16.64
C VAL A 68 23.47 -14.71 15.89
N GLU A 69 23.47 -14.89 14.57
CA GLU A 69 22.23 -14.98 13.77
C GLU A 69 21.25 -16.12 14.18
N ARG A 70 21.71 -17.21 14.82
CA ARG A 70 20.91 -18.44 15.04
C ARG A 70 20.49 -18.74 16.49
N LYS A 71 20.96 -18.04 17.52
CA LYS A 71 20.68 -18.45 18.93
C LYS A 71 19.32 -17.95 19.43
N LYS A 72 18.43 -18.92 19.67
CA LYS A 72 17.00 -18.74 20.01
C LYS A 72 16.69 -18.43 21.48
N LYS A 73 17.65 -18.52 22.42
CA LYS A 73 17.37 -18.28 23.86
C LYS A 73 18.63 -17.84 24.61
N GLY A 74 18.59 -16.63 25.18
CA GLY A 74 19.47 -16.21 26.27
C GLY A 74 20.56 -15.19 25.89
N ARG A 75 20.20 -13.91 26.02
CA ARG A 75 21.02 -12.69 26.15
C ARG A 75 21.95 -12.28 25.00
N GLU A 76 21.48 -11.21 24.36
CA GLU A 76 22.18 -10.03 23.78
C GLU A 76 23.38 -10.25 22.88
N ILE A 77 23.06 -10.26 21.58
CA ILE A 77 23.85 -9.52 20.59
C ILE A 77 22.84 -8.68 19.81
N VAL A 78 23.11 -7.39 19.70
CA VAL A 78 22.20 -6.34 19.23
C VAL A 78 21.49 -6.70 17.91
N ILE A 79 22.21 -7.29 16.96
CA ILE A 79 21.63 -7.71 15.66
C ILE A 79 20.54 -8.77 15.83
N VAL A 80 20.74 -9.73 16.74
CA VAL A 80 19.79 -10.84 16.96
C VAL A 80 18.56 -10.33 17.64
N HIS A 81 18.74 -9.47 18.64
CA HIS A 81 17.62 -8.83 19.31
C HIS A 81 16.86 -7.93 18.33
N PHE A 82 17.57 -7.19 17.47
CA PHE A 82 16.94 -6.36 16.45
C PHE A 82 16.24 -7.19 15.37
N LEU A 83 16.89 -8.19 14.77
CA LEU A 83 16.26 -9.11 13.82
C LEU A 83 15.09 -9.88 14.44
N PHE A 84 15.18 -10.22 15.72
CA PHE A 84 14.09 -10.86 16.46
C PHE A 84 12.93 -9.91 16.72
N VAL A 85 13.19 -8.69 17.21
CA VAL A 85 12.16 -7.65 17.40
C VAL A 85 11.52 -7.29 16.07
N MET A 86 12.31 -7.19 15.00
CA MET A 86 11.82 -6.91 13.65
C MET A 86 11.03 -8.08 13.08
N LYS A 87 11.46 -9.32 13.34
CA LYS A 87 10.72 -10.52 12.93
C LYS A 87 9.42 -10.68 13.71
N ASP A 88 9.43 -10.52 15.02
CA ASP A 88 8.24 -10.57 15.86
C ASP A 88 7.28 -9.45 15.46
N ALA A 89 7.80 -8.23 15.20
CA ALA A 89 7.00 -7.15 14.65
C ALA A 89 6.43 -7.51 13.27
N ALA A 90 7.22 -8.11 12.37
CA ALA A 90 6.74 -8.54 11.06
C ALA A 90 5.66 -9.63 11.16
N ASP A 91 5.83 -10.62 12.03
CA ASP A 91 4.87 -11.70 12.27
C ASP A 91 3.57 -11.15 12.88
N GLU A 92 3.67 -10.19 13.81
CA GLU A 92 2.52 -9.48 14.38
C GLU A 92 1.79 -8.63 13.33
N ILE A 93 2.53 -7.88 12.52
CA ILE A 93 2.01 -7.05 11.43
C ILE A 93 1.30 -7.93 10.38
N GLN A 94 1.88 -9.07 10.00
CA GLN A 94 1.25 -10.03 9.09
C GLN A 94 -0.02 -10.62 9.69
N SER A 95 -0.01 -10.95 10.98
CA SER A 95 -1.19 -11.41 11.71
C SER A 95 -2.29 -10.35 11.75
N MET A 96 -1.94 -9.06 11.89
CA MET A 96 -2.90 -7.95 11.81
C MET A 96 -3.48 -7.80 10.41
N ALA A 97 -2.65 -7.84 9.37
CA ALA A 97 -3.10 -7.77 7.99
C ALA A 97 -4.04 -8.94 7.64
N ALA A 98 -3.71 -10.16 8.06
CA ALA A 98 -4.54 -11.35 7.86
C ALA A 98 -5.89 -11.24 8.60
N ARG A 99 -5.89 -10.73 9.84
CA ARG A 99 -7.13 -10.48 10.60
C ARG A 99 -8.02 -9.45 9.89
N TYR A 100 -7.43 -8.41 9.31
CA TYR A 100 -8.18 -7.41 8.55
C TYR A 100 -8.81 -8.01 7.29
N SER A 101 -8.06 -8.77 6.49
CA SER A 101 -8.60 -9.48 5.32
C SER A 101 -9.74 -10.44 5.69
N GLN A 102 -9.60 -11.18 6.80
CA GLN A 102 -10.67 -12.05 7.28
C GLN A 102 -11.90 -11.27 7.76
N SER A 103 -11.73 -10.06 8.31
CA SER A 103 -12.87 -9.22 8.69
C SER A 103 -13.64 -8.69 7.49
N GLN A 104 -12.96 -8.32 6.39
CA GLN A 104 -13.62 -7.92 5.15
C GLN A 104 -14.42 -9.09 4.55
N ASN A 105 -13.82 -10.28 4.46
CA ASN A 105 -14.51 -11.46 3.90
C ASN A 105 -15.69 -11.93 4.76
N LYS A 106 -15.63 -11.78 6.09
CA LYS A 106 -16.75 -12.14 6.98
C LYS A 106 -17.94 -11.19 6.86
N THR A 107 -17.71 -9.94 6.50
CA THR A 107 -18.80 -9.03 6.16
C THR A 107 -19.51 -9.53 4.90
N GLU A 108 -18.76 -9.94 3.87
CA GLU A 108 -19.31 -10.50 2.62
C GLU A 108 -19.96 -11.90 2.77
N GLU A 109 -19.42 -12.79 3.61
CA GLU A 109 -20.00 -14.14 3.83
C GLU A 109 -21.24 -14.13 4.73
N ASN A 110 -21.29 -13.25 5.75
CA ASN A 110 -22.51 -13.10 6.55
C ASN A 110 -23.64 -12.44 5.74
N GLU A 111 -23.32 -11.60 4.74
CA GLU A 111 -24.29 -11.06 3.78
C GLU A 111 -24.94 -12.14 2.89
N LEU A 112 -24.23 -13.25 2.60
CA LEU A 112 -24.78 -14.40 1.88
C LEU A 112 -25.58 -15.36 2.77
N ALA A 113 -25.31 -15.39 4.08
CA ALA A 113 -25.98 -16.28 5.02
C ALA A 113 -27.24 -15.68 5.66
N GLU A 114 -27.38 -14.35 5.74
CA GLU A 114 -28.55 -13.70 6.36
C GLU A 114 -29.82 -13.68 5.47
N THR A 115 -29.79 -14.27 4.27
CA THR A 115 -31.00 -14.48 3.45
C THR A 115 -31.77 -15.75 3.78
N GLU A 116 -31.27 -16.63 4.65
CA GLU A 116 -32.04 -17.77 5.16
C GLU A 116 -31.98 -17.88 6.69
N VAL A 117 -33.16 -18.11 7.28
CA VAL A 117 -33.40 -18.49 8.68
C VAL A 117 -33.53 -17.35 9.71
N LYS A 118 -34.73 -16.76 9.75
CA LYS A 118 -35.33 -16.32 11.02
C LYS A 118 -35.93 -17.52 11.75
N SER A 119 -35.22 -18.10 12.73
CA SER A 119 -35.88 -18.62 13.94
C SER A 119 -34.92 -18.81 15.11
N ASN A 120 -35.26 -18.17 16.22
CA ASN A 120 -34.96 -18.49 17.61
C ASN A 120 -33.66 -19.26 17.93
N GLN A 121 -32.66 -18.56 18.48
CA GLN A 121 -31.82 -19.14 19.53
C GLN A 121 -31.24 -18.11 20.51
N LYS A 122 -31.35 -18.46 21.80
CA LYS A 122 -30.90 -17.72 22.97
C LYS A 122 -29.37 -17.49 22.93
N LYS A 123 -28.96 -16.22 23.04
CA LYS A 123 -27.57 -15.78 23.22
C LYS A 123 -26.95 -16.39 24.48
N LYS A 124 -26.01 -17.31 24.30
CA LYS A 124 -25.04 -17.75 25.32
C LYS A 124 -23.84 -16.82 25.24
N VAL A 125 -23.61 -16.02 26.29
CA VAL A 125 -22.47 -15.09 26.37
C VAL A 125 -21.19 -15.90 26.53
N ILE A 126 -20.45 -16.05 25.43
CA ILE A 126 -19.08 -16.59 25.43
C ILE A 126 -18.15 -15.42 25.80
N LYS A 127 -17.50 -15.51 26.96
CA LYS A 127 -16.47 -14.58 27.40
C LYS A 127 -15.22 -14.80 26.53
N ASN A 128 -14.82 -13.78 25.78
CA ASN A 128 -13.62 -13.81 24.95
C ASN A 128 -12.33 -13.93 25.80
N PRO A 129 -11.32 -14.66 25.31
CA PRO A 129 -10.02 -14.73 25.95
C PRO A 129 -9.30 -13.37 25.86
N ARG A 130 -8.56 -13.04 26.92
CA ARG A 130 -7.78 -11.81 27.14
C ARG A 130 -7.04 -11.39 25.86
N GLN A 131 -7.48 -10.29 25.26
CA GLN A 131 -6.71 -9.54 24.28
C GLN A 131 -5.53 -8.92 25.03
N THR A 132 -4.30 -9.37 24.76
CA THR A 132 -3.14 -8.54 25.04
C THR A 132 -3.30 -7.27 24.22
N GLU A 133 -3.33 -6.11 24.87
CA GLU A 133 -3.32 -4.79 24.24
C GLU A 133 -2.00 -4.65 23.46
N GLY A 134 -1.97 -5.18 22.24
CA GLY A 134 -0.86 -4.98 21.31
C GLY A 134 -0.80 -3.50 20.95
N VAL A 135 0.41 -2.93 21.00
CA VAL A 135 0.66 -1.56 20.58
C VAL A 135 0.40 -1.49 19.07
N SER A 136 -0.71 -0.87 18.66
CA SER A 136 -1.00 -0.67 17.23
C SER A 136 -0.09 0.43 16.69
N LEU A 137 0.83 0.07 15.79
CA LEU A 137 1.65 1.03 15.07
C LEU A 137 0.78 1.84 14.09
N GLY A 138 0.95 3.17 14.07
CA GLY A 138 0.31 4.05 13.10
C GLY A 138 1.02 4.07 11.75
N ILE A 139 0.44 4.80 10.78
CA ILE A 139 1.02 4.96 9.43
C ILE A 139 2.43 5.55 9.50
N SER A 140 2.68 6.48 10.41
CA SER A 140 4.00 7.13 10.52
C SER A 140 5.07 6.16 11.00
N GLU A 141 4.75 5.38 12.02
CA GLU A 141 5.65 4.41 12.64
C GLU A 141 5.97 3.27 11.67
N LEU A 142 4.95 2.73 10.99
CA LEU A 142 5.15 1.67 10.00
C LEU A 142 5.95 2.15 8.78
N ALA A 143 5.71 3.38 8.31
CA ALA A 143 6.48 3.96 7.23
C ALA A 143 7.95 4.11 7.62
N GLN A 144 8.21 4.66 8.81
CA GLN A 144 9.57 4.79 9.32
C GLN A 144 10.26 3.44 9.50
N LEU A 145 9.53 2.42 9.96
CA LEU A 145 10.05 1.07 10.15
C LEU A 145 10.42 0.41 8.81
N ALA A 146 9.56 0.57 7.80
CA ALA A 146 9.81 0.09 6.45
C ALA A 146 11.04 0.77 5.82
N VAL A 147 11.16 2.10 5.98
CA VAL A 147 12.35 2.84 5.52
C VAL A 147 13.60 2.36 6.25
N ASN A 148 13.56 2.25 7.57
CA ASN A 148 14.70 1.76 8.34
C ASN A 148 15.15 0.36 7.90
N ALA A 149 14.20 -0.57 7.71
CA ALA A 149 14.49 -1.91 7.22
C ALA A 149 15.15 -1.87 5.83
N TYR A 150 14.66 -1.03 4.92
CA TYR A 150 15.28 -0.83 3.61
C TYR A 150 16.73 -0.32 3.73
N TYR A 151 17.00 0.65 4.59
CA TYR A 151 18.37 1.16 4.79
C TYR A 151 19.29 0.14 5.49
N PHE A 152 18.76 -0.69 6.39
CA PHE A 152 19.53 -1.78 6.98
C PHE A 152 19.91 -2.86 5.96
N GLU A 153 19.01 -3.18 5.03
CA GLU A 153 19.31 -4.09 3.91
C GLU A 153 20.51 -3.59 3.10
N LYS A 154 20.54 -2.28 2.80
CA LYS A 154 21.68 -1.65 2.11
C LYS A 154 22.94 -1.62 2.96
N ALA A 155 22.81 -1.36 4.26
CA ALA A 155 23.93 -1.35 5.19
C ALA A 155 24.63 -2.71 5.28
N CYS A 156 23.94 -3.82 5.05
CA CYS A 156 24.55 -5.16 5.03
C CYS A 156 25.73 -5.26 4.06
N THR A 157 25.65 -4.66 2.87
CA THR A 157 26.75 -4.71 1.90
C THR A 157 27.98 -3.96 2.40
N CYS A 158 27.79 -2.77 2.96
CA CYS A 158 28.87 -1.99 3.58
C CYS A 158 29.52 -2.73 4.76
N LEU A 159 28.71 -3.41 5.58
CA LEU A 159 29.20 -4.22 6.68
C LEU A 159 30.01 -5.43 6.20
N GLU A 160 29.58 -6.10 5.14
CA GLU A 160 30.33 -7.19 4.51
C GLU A 160 31.71 -6.71 4.01
N GLU A 161 31.75 -5.57 3.31
CA GLU A 161 32.99 -4.95 2.83
C GLU A 161 33.94 -4.58 3.98
N LYS A 162 33.40 -4.02 5.08
CA LYS A 162 34.19 -3.69 6.26
C LYS A 162 34.71 -4.93 6.98
N ILE A 163 33.90 -5.99 7.08
CA ILE A 163 34.33 -7.28 7.65
C ILE A 163 35.45 -7.89 6.79
N ALA A 164 35.33 -7.82 5.46
CA ALA A 164 36.36 -8.29 4.54
C ALA A 164 37.66 -7.49 4.72
N ALA A 165 37.60 -6.15 4.73
CA ALA A 165 38.76 -5.30 4.92
C ALA A 165 39.48 -5.57 6.26
N ILE A 166 38.72 -5.77 7.35
CA ILE A 166 39.30 -6.12 8.66
C ILE A 166 39.95 -7.51 8.64
N ALA A 167 39.46 -8.45 7.82
CA ALA A 167 40.06 -9.76 7.66
C ALA A 167 41.35 -9.70 6.80
N ASP A 168 41.39 -8.79 5.84
CA ASP A 168 42.51 -8.59 4.90
C ASP A 168 43.61 -7.66 5.42
N GLU A 169 43.37 -6.91 6.51
CA GLU A 169 44.43 -6.20 7.25
C GLU A 169 45.40 -7.23 7.85
N GLU A 170 46.29 -7.75 7.01
CA GLU A 170 47.44 -8.55 7.40
C GLU A 170 48.17 -7.80 8.50
N ILE A 171 48.37 -8.49 9.64
CA ILE A 171 49.24 -8.01 10.71
C ILE A 171 50.58 -7.72 10.06
N PRO A 172 51.06 -6.47 10.00
CA PRO A 172 52.44 -6.22 9.68
C PRO A 172 53.21 -6.85 10.83
N TRP A 173 53.72 -8.06 10.64
CA TRP A 173 54.73 -8.65 11.50
C TRP A 173 56.02 -7.86 11.28
N GLY A 174 55.99 -6.61 11.72
CA GLY A 174 57.08 -5.67 11.66
C GLY A 174 57.91 -5.77 12.92
N VAL A 175 59.14 -6.26 12.74
CA VAL A 175 60.35 -5.81 13.44
C VAL A 175 60.49 -6.28 14.90
N GLY A 176 61.36 -7.26 15.12
CA GLY A 176 61.79 -7.54 16.49
C GLY A 176 62.75 -8.68 16.79
N HIS A 177 63.18 -9.54 15.85
CA HIS A 177 64.27 -10.46 16.14
C HIS A 177 65.37 -10.36 15.09
N ARG A 178 66.50 -9.81 15.54
CA ARG A 178 67.79 -9.83 14.84
C ARG A 178 68.05 -11.25 14.35
N HIS A 179 68.19 -11.39 13.03
CA HIS A 179 68.64 -12.63 12.42
C HIS A 179 70.04 -12.96 12.91
N ASP A 180 70.15 -14.10 13.59
CA ASP A 180 71.37 -14.87 13.71
C ASP A 180 71.60 -15.57 12.35
N PRO A 181 72.74 -15.37 11.66
CA PRO A 181 72.92 -15.82 10.28
C PRO A 181 73.30 -17.31 10.12
N SER A 182 72.99 -18.21 11.06
CA SER A 182 73.55 -19.59 11.05
C SER A 182 72.57 -20.76 11.19
N SER A 183 71.26 -20.59 11.01
CA SER A 183 70.31 -21.71 11.07
C SER A 183 69.67 -22.02 9.71
N SER A 184 69.91 -23.25 9.23
CA SER A 184 69.46 -23.81 7.95
C SER A 184 67.94 -23.75 7.73
N PRO A 185 67.46 -23.56 6.48
CA PRO A 185 66.05 -23.43 6.16
C PRO A 185 65.43 -24.79 5.83
N SER A 186 64.64 -25.34 6.74
CA SER A 186 63.72 -26.43 6.42
C SER A 186 62.45 -26.27 7.24
N HIS A 187 61.31 -26.21 6.54
CA HIS A 187 59.94 -25.92 7.01
C HIS A 187 59.52 -24.45 6.94
N LEU A 188 59.47 -23.89 5.72
CA LEU A 188 58.58 -22.77 5.40
C LEU A 188 57.13 -23.21 5.68
N SER A 189 56.56 -22.74 6.78
CA SER A 189 55.12 -22.71 6.99
C SER A 189 54.51 -21.86 5.87
N LYS A 190 53.72 -22.49 5.00
CA LYS A 190 52.92 -21.78 3.98
C LYS A 190 52.13 -20.67 4.70
N PRO A 191 52.10 -19.44 4.14
CA PRO A 191 51.13 -18.44 4.57
C PRO A 191 49.75 -19.11 4.56
N LEU A 192 49.03 -19.04 5.68
CA LEU A 192 47.62 -19.44 5.69
C LEU A 192 46.86 -18.44 4.80
N SER A 193 46.83 -18.71 3.50
CA SER A 193 45.89 -18.07 2.58
C SER A 193 44.51 -18.51 3.03
N TYR A 194 43.74 -17.58 3.63
CA TYR A 194 42.34 -17.82 3.89
C TYR A 194 41.57 -17.69 2.58
N ASP A 195 41.56 -18.72 1.75
CA ASP A 195 40.82 -18.77 0.46
C ASP A 195 39.28 -18.76 0.64
N GLU A 196 38.78 -18.59 1.86
CA GLU A 196 37.36 -18.68 2.16
C GLU A 196 36.72 -17.29 2.13
N PRO A 197 35.77 -17.02 1.21
CA PRO A 197 35.21 -15.69 0.97
C PRO A 197 34.54 -15.12 2.22
N ALA A 198 34.52 -13.79 2.32
CA ALA A 198 33.90 -13.06 3.41
C ALA A 198 32.45 -13.54 3.69
N PRO A 199 32.02 -13.61 4.97
CA PRO A 199 30.70 -14.09 5.32
C PRO A 199 29.62 -13.18 4.72
N LYS A 200 28.78 -13.74 3.84
CA LYS A 200 27.64 -13.03 3.27
C LYS A 200 26.48 -12.97 4.27
N MET A 201 25.98 -11.77 4.56
CA MET A 201 24.80 -11.43 5.38
C MET A 201 23.47 -11.65 4.63
N HIS A 202 23.35 -12.76 3.88
CA HIS A 202 22.16 -13.03 3.08
C HIS A 202 20.89 -13.23 3.93
N GLU A 203 20.99 -13.95 5.06
CA GLU A 203 19.87 -14.18 5.98
C GLU A 203 19.35 -12.84 6.55
N ALA A 204 20.24 -11.93 6.95
CA ALA A 204 19.88 -10.60 7.45
C ALA A 204 19.18 -9.73 6.38
N ARG A 205 19.73 -9.66 5.16
CA ARG A 205 19.10 -8.94 4.04
C ARG A 205 17.70 -9.47 3.76
N GLN A 206 17.52 -10.79 3.71
CA GLN A 206 16.21 -11.39 3.51
C GLN A 206 15.23 -11.00 4.62
N CYS A 207 15.69 -10.98 5.88
CA CYS A 207 14.86 -10.55 7.00
C CYS A 207 14.42 -9.09 6.87
N PHE A 208 15.33 -8.17 6.56
CA PHE A 208 14.99 -6.76 6.35
C PHE A 208 14.04 -6.53 5.18
N THR A 209 14.24 -7.24 4.07
CA THR A 209 13.30 -7.23 2.93
C THR A 209 11.92 -7.71 3.34
N ASN A 210 11.82 -8.80 4.12
CA ASN A 210 10.55 -9.32 4.61
C ASN A 210 9.85 -8.31 5.52
N VAL A 211 10.60 -7.63 6.40
CA VAL A 211 10.04 -6.63 7.31
C VAL A 211 9.55 -5.40 6.55
N ALA A 212 10.35 -4.89 5.61
CA ALA A 212 9.95 -3.77 4.76
C ALA A 212 8.68 -4.10 3.96
N SER A 213 8.59 -5.33 3.42
CA SER A 213 7.39 -5.83 2.73
C SER A 213 6.18 -5.92 3.65
N ALA A 214 6.32 -6.51 4.84
CA ALA A 214 5.25 -6.64 5.82
C ALA A 214 4.72 -5.26 6.27
N CYS A 215 5.62 -4.33 6.58
CA CYS A 215 5.28 -2.96 6.93
C CYS A 215 4.57 -2.25 5.77
N GLY A 216 5.07 -2.41 4.54
CA GLY A 216 4.45 -1.88 3.33
C GLY A 216 3.02 -2.38 3.12
N HIS A 217 2.77 -3.69 3.30
CA HIS A 217 1.42 -4.25 3.24
C HIS A 217 0.50 -3.69 4.32
N ALA A 218 0.97 -3.60 5.56
CA ALA A 218 0.16 -3.06 6.65
C ALA A 218 -0.13 -1.56 6.49
N LEU A 219 0.81 -0.79 5.94
CA LEU A 219 0.58 0.60 5.56
C LEU A 219 -0.58 0.73 4.57
N LEU A 220 -0.59 -0.11 3.53
CA LEU A 220 -1.65 -0.11 2.52
C LEU A 220 -3.02 -0.48 3.12
N VAL A 221 -3.04 -1.43 4.06
CA VAL A 221 -4.26 -1.82 4.80
C VAL A 221 -4.77 -0.68 5.68
N LEU A 222 -3.91 -0.07 6.49
CA LEU A 222 -4.30 1.06 7.35
C LEU A 222 -4.77 2.25 6.52
N LEU A 223 -4.05 2.57 5.44
CA LEU A 223 -4.43 3.63 4.53
C LEU A 223 -5.81 3.39 3.92
N THR A 224 -6.10 2.15 3.52
CA THR A 224 -7.44 1.78 3.03
C THR A 224 -8.50 2.07 4.10
N SER A 225 -8.28 1.62 5.33
CA SER A 225 -9.22 1.85 6.43
C SER A 225 -9.40 3.34 6.74
N GLU A 226 -8.35 4.14 6.66
CA GLU A 226 -8.43 5.59 6.87
C GLU A 226 -9.22 6.29 5.75
N ILE A 227 -9.03 5.90 4.49
CA ILE A 227 -9.80 6.44 3.36
C ILE A 227 -11.27 6.05 3.46
N GLU A 228 -11.59 4.80 3.78
CA GLU A 228 -12.97 4.35 3.96
C GLU A 228 -13.63 5.11 5.12
N SER A 229 -12.93 5.26 6.25
CA SER A 229 -13.42 6.05 7.39
C SER A 229 -13.64 7.53 7.02
N TYR A 230 -12.73 8.12 6.24
CA TYR A 230 -12.85 9.49 5.75
C TYR A 230 -14.09 9.64 4.85
N LEU A 231 -14.24 8.77 3.85
CA LEU A 231 -15.39 8.77 2.94
C LEU A 231 -16.69 8.62 3.71
N GLU A 232 -16.77 7.66 4.62
CA GLU A 232 -17.95 7.49 5.47
C GLU A 232 -18.27 8.75 6.26
N LYS A 233 -17.29 9.31 6.99
CA LYS A 233 -17.49 10.46 7.86
C LYS A 233 -17.99 11.68 7.08
N HIS A 234 -17.41 11.95 5.91
CA HIS A 234 -17.73 13.15 5.13
C HIS A 234 -18.97 12.96 4.26
N MET A 235 -19.19 11.76 3.69
CA MET A 235 -20.34 11.49 2.82
C MET A 235 -21.62 11.21 3.60
N LYS A 236 -21.56 10.72 4.85
CA LYS A 236 -22.73 10.48 5.73
C LYS A 236 -23.71 11.66 5.84
N HIS A 237 -23.19 12.89 5.75
CA HIS A 237 -23.98 14.11 5.86
C HIS A 237 -24.03 14.91 4.56
N LEU A 238 -23.34 14.44 3.52
CA LEU A 238 -23.28 15.13 2.25
C LEU A 238 -24.59 14.94 1.52
N SER A 239 -25.14 16.07 1.09
CA SER A 239 -26.25 16.10 0.16
C SER A 239 -25.74 16.51 -1.21
N TYR A 240 -25.82 15.58 -2.17
CA TYR A 240 -25.62 15.90 -3.58
C TYR A 240 -26.73 16.80 -4.16
N HIS A 241 -27.78 17.08 -3.38
CA HIS A 241 -28.78 18.08 -3.69
C HIS A 241 -29.45 18.60 -2.39
N PRO A 242 -29.04 19.73 -1.81
CA PRO A 242 -29.73 20.26 -0.63
C PRO A 242 -31.19 20.52 -0.98
N GLU A 243 -32.14 20.08 -0.15
CA GLU A 243 -33.61 20.15 -0.39
C GLU A 243 -34.13 21.57 -0.72
N ARG A 244 -33.28 22.60 -0.57
CA ARG A 244 -33.61 24.01 -0.75
C ARG A 244 -32.81 24.72 -1.82
N SER A 245 -31.86 24.05 -2.48
CA SER A 245 -31.10 24.66 -3.58
C SER A 245 -31.24 23.81 -4.83
N THR A 246 -31.98 24.30 -5.80
CA THR A 246 -31.97 23.82 -7.19
C THR A 246 -30.65 24.15 -7.90
N SER A 247 -29.66 24.70 -7.19
CA SER A 247 -28.37 25.08 -7.76
C SER A 247 -27.54 23.85 -8.08
N ILE A 248 -27.29 23.67 -9.36
CA ILE A 248 -26.21 22.84 -9.88
C ILE A 248 -24.89 23.33 -9.29
N ASN A 249 -23.99 22.43 -8.89
CA ASN A 249 -22.65 22.85 -8.52
C ASN A 249 -21.85 23.21 -9.76
N GLU A 250 -20.98 24.21 -9.66
CA GLU A 250 -20.01 24.53 -10.72
C GLU A 250 -18.67 23.80 -10.53
N LYS A 251 -18.43 23.31 -9.32
CA LYS A 251 -17.17 22.72 -8.86
C LYS A 251 -17.43 21.43 -8.06
N PRO A 252 -16.44 20.54 -7.95
CA PRO A 252 -16.54 19.40 -7.05
C PRO A 252 -16.79 19.84 -5.61
N GLN A 253 -17.38 18.95 -4.83
CA GLN A 253 -17.65 19.14 -3.40
C GLN A 253 -16.35 19.32 -2.61
N SER A 254 -16.40 20.05 -1.49
CA SER A 254 -15.19 20.38 -0.73
C SER A 254 -14.42 19.14 -0.24
N TYR A 255 -15.15 18.09 0.15
CA TYR A 255 -14.55 16.84 0.65
C TYR A 255 -13.63 16.17 -0.39
N VAL A 256 -13.88 16.36 -1.68
CA VAL A 256 -13.06 15.79 -2.76
C VAL A 256 -11.67 16.41 -2.73
N ASN A 257 -11.59 17.74 -2.67
CA ASN A 257 -10.33 18.46 -2.63
C ASN A 257 -9.58 18.22 -1.30
N GLU A 258 -10.32 18.14 -0.19
CA GLU A 258 -9.75 17.79 1.12
C GLU A 258 -9.17 16.36 1.11
N LEU A 259 -9.89 15.38 0.55
CA LEU A 259 -9.41 14.00 0.42
C LEU A 259 -8.20 13.90 -0.49
N ILE A 260 -8.21 14.57 -1.65
CA ILE A 260 -7.06 14.63 -2.55
C ILE A 260 -5.86 15.25 -1.83
N GLY A 261 -6.06 16.37 -1.13
CA GLY A 261 -5.02 17.02 -0.35
C GLY A 261 -4.44 16.13 0.75
N TYR A 262 -5.31 15.41 1.46
CA TYR A 262 -4.92 14.45 2.48
C TYR A 262 -4.11 13.28 1.90
N VAL A 263 -4.56 12.68 0.79
CA VAL A 263 -3.84 11.59 0.10
C VAL A 263 -2.47 12.05 -0.38
N LYS A 264 -2.40 13.21 -1.04
CA LYS A 264 -1.12 13.83 -1.46
C LYS A 264 -0.21 14.04 -0.24
N GLY A 265 -0.77 14.57 0.85
CA GLY A 265 -0.05 14.79 2.10
C GLY A 265 0.54 13.52 2.70
N ILE A 266 -0.24 12.44 2.79
CA ILE A 266 0.24 11.15 3.30
C ILE A 266 1.33 10.56 2.41
N ILE A 267 1.10 10.52 1.10
CA ILE A 267 2.06 9.90 0.18
C ILE A 267 3.38 10.68 0.18
N LEU A 268 3.33 12.00 0.09
CA LEU A 268 4.52 12.85 0.14
C LEU A 268 5.24 12.79 1.50
N ALA A 269 4.50 12.77 2.61
CA ALA A 269 5.14 12.79 3.92
C ALA A 269 5.64 11.42 4.39
N LYS A 270 4.99 10.32 3.97
CA LYS A 270 5.20 8.98 4.56
C LYS A 270 5.71 7.95 3.56
N PHE A 271 5.33 8.05 2.29
CA PHE A 271 5.76 7.08 1.27
C PHE A 271 6.93 7.57 0.41
N ASN A 272 7.29 8.86 0.48
CA ASN A 272 8.37 9.45 -0.32
C ASN A 272 9.71 8.73 -0.18
N TYR A 273 10.00 8.20 1.01
CA TYR A 273 11.24 7.49 1.29
C TYR A 273 11.15 5.96 1.11
N LEU A 274 9.97 5.46 0.75
CA LEU A 274 9.77 4.06 0.39
C LEU A 274 10.03 3.85 -1.10
N PRO A 275 10.40 2.63 -1.51
CA PRO A 275 10.49 2.26 -2.91
C PRO A 275 9.23 2.68 -3.71
N TYR A 276 9.45 3.19 -4.92
CA TYR A 276 8.40 3.77 -5.77
C TYR A 276 7.19 2.83 -5.98
N PHE A 277 7.40 1.51 -5.98
CA PHE A 277 6.29 0.56 -6.12
C PHE A 277 5.26 0.67 -4.98
N PHE A 278 5.65 0.99 -3.75
CA PHE A 278 4.70 1.18 -2.64
C PHE A 278 3.86 2.45 -2.84
N GLN A 279 4.47 3.52 -3.34
CA GLN A 279 3.75 4.76 -3.69
C GLN A 279 2.72 4.45 -4.79
N LYS A 280 3.14 3.75 -5.86
CA LYS A 280 2.25 3.34 -6.94
C LYS A 280 1.10 2.46 -6.43
N SER A 281 1.39 1.46 -5.62
CA SER A 281 0.37 0.60 -5.00
C SER A 281 -0.60 1.37 -4.12
N ALA A 282 -0.13 2.36 -3.34
CA ALA A 282 -0.98 3.20 -2.52
C ALA A 282 -1.96 4.00 -3.38
N TYR A 283 -1.49 4.66 -4.44
CA TYR A 283 -2.37 5.40 -5.34
C TYR A 283 -3.44 4.52 -5.98
N PHE A 284 -3.07 3.35 -6.52
CA PHE A 284 -4.02 2.40 -7.10
C PHE A 284 -5.07 1.95 -6.09
N LEU A 285 -4.63 1.58 -4.90
CA LEU A 285 -5.51 1.11 -3.84
C LEU A 285 -6.51 2.20 -3.44
N ILE A 286 -6.03 3.42 -3.19
CA ILE A 286 -6.86 4.56 -2.81
C ILE A 286 -7.88 4.89 -3.91
N CYS A 287 -7.44 5.03 -5.16
CA CYS A 287 -8.34 5.34 -6.27
C CYS A 287 -9.38 4.25 -6.49
N THR A 288 -8.99 2.98 -6.33
CA THR A 288 -9.90 1.83 -6.45
C THR A 288 -10.95 1.86 -5.35
N ARG A 289 -10.55 2.14 -4.11
CA ARG A 289 -11.46 2.22 -2.96
C ARG A 289 -12.42 3.40 -3.08
N ILE A 290 -11.94 4.56 -3.51
CA ILE A 290 -12.80 5.71 -3.81
C ILE A 290 -13.82 5.35 -4.90
N ASN A 291 -13.37 4.78 -6.02
CA ASN A 291 -14.24 4.38 -7.12
C ASN A 291 -15.31 3.37 -6.67
N GLN A 292 -14.91 2.33 -5.95
CA GLN A 292 -15.82 1.31 -5.40
C GLN A 292 -16.83 1.92 -4.43
N TYR A 293 -16.39 2.81 -3.53
CA TYR A 293 -17.27 3.49 -2.58
C TYR A 293 -18.33 4.35 -3.29
N LEU A 294 -17.92 5.13 -4.28
CA LEU A 294 -18.83 5.98 -5.06
C LEU A 294 -19.80 5.15 -5.92
N LEU A 295 -19.32 4.05 -6.50
CA LEU A 295 -20.16 3.12 -7.26
C LEU A 295 -21.18 2.41 -6.35
N ASN A 296 -20.74 1.91 -5.19
CA ASN A 296 -21.61 1.30 -4.18
C ASN A 296 -22.66 2.28 -3.66
N THR A 297 -22.29 3.56 -3.55
CA THR A 297 -23.23 4.64 -3.21
C THR A 297 -24.37 4.77 -4.24
N LEU A 298 -24.08 4.56 -5.53
CA LEU A 298 -25.10 4.56 -6.60
C LEU A 298 -25.94 3.29 -6.63
N ILE A 299 -25.35 2.13 -6.33
CA ILE A 299 -25.98 0.82 -6.54
C ILE A 299 -26.68 0.30 -5.27
N SER A 300 -26.02 0.31 -4.11
CA SER A 300 -26.46 -0.39 -2.90
C SER A 300 -27.64 0.30 -2.22
N GLU A 301 -28.64 -0.48 -1.80
CA GLU A 301 -29.79 -0.01 -1.00
C GLU A 301 -29.43 0.17 0.48
N GLU A 302 -28.64 -0.75 1.05
CA GLU A 302 -28.25 -0.76 2.47
C GLU A 302 -27.39 0.45 2.88
N HIS A 303 -26.50 0.91 1.98
CA HIS A 303 -25.76 2.14 2.20
C HIS A 303 -26.68 3.37 2.35
N ASN A 304 -27.93 3.31 1.86
CA ASN A 304 -28.91 4.37 2.07
C ASN A 304 -29.72 4.20 3.36
N GLU A 305 -29.91 2.97 3.86
CA GLU A 305 -30.66 2.73 5.09
C GLU A 305 -29.84 3.05 6.35
N ALA A 306 -28.55 2.66 6.36
CA ALA A 306 -27.62 3.04 7.43
C ALA A 306 -27.37 4.56 7.42
N ASN A 307 -27.29 5.16 6.23
CA ASN A 307 -27.12 6.60 6.04
C ASN A 307 -28.45 7.24 5.63
N LYS A 308 -29.44 7.28 6.53
CA LYS A 308 -30.76 7.94 6.32
C LYS A 308 -30.69 9.43 5.91
N LYS A 309 -29.53 10.03 5.68
CA LYS A 309 -29.34 11.37 5.08
C LYS A 309 -28.63 11.37 3.72
N LEU A 310 -28.03 10.25 3.30
CA LEU A 310 -27.67 10.00 1.91
C LEU A 310 -28.92 9.76 1.03
N ILE A 311 -30.10 9.92 1.64
CA ILE A 311 -31.42 10.10 1.03
C ILE A 311 -31.46 11.23 -0.02
N LEU A 312 -30.43 12.07 -0.17
CA LEU A 312 -30.47 13.20 -1.10
C LEU A 312 -29.97 12.93 -2.53
N LEU A 313 -29.31 11.80 -2.79
CA LEU A 313 -29.27 11.24 -4.16
C LEU A 313 -30.65 10.67 -4.58
N ASN A 314 -31.51 10.35 -3.60
CA ASN A 314 -32.83 9.77 -3.85
C ASN A 314 -33.92 10.82 -4.15
N ALA A 315 -33.77 12.07 -3.74
CA ALA A 315 -34.78 13.12 -3.96
C ALA A 315 -34.63 13.81 -5.32
N CYS A 316 -33.41 14.17 -5.72
CA CYS A 316 -33.13 14.89 -6.98
C CYS A 316 -32.07 14.15 -7.80
N VAL A 317 -32.44 12.95 -8.22
CA VAL A 317 -31.59 11.97 -8.89
C VAL A 317 -30.64 12.57 -9.93
N TYR A 318 -31.12 13.43 -10.82
CA TYR A 318 -30.33 13.83 -11.99
C TYR A 318 -29.29 14.92 -11.69
N VAL A 319 -29.65 15.91 -10.87
CA VAL A 319 -28.69 16.92 -10.39
C VAL A 319 -27.66 16.26 -9.46
N GLY A 320 -28.07 15.28 -8.67
CA GLY A 320 -27.15 14.52 -7.82
C GLY A 320 -26.12 13.72 -8.64
N VAL A 321 -26.56 13.05 -9.71
CA VAL A 321 -25.67 12.36 -10.66
C VAL A 321 -24.72 13.36 -11.35
N TYR A 322 -25.19 14.55 -11.71
CA TYR A 322 -24.32 15.58 -12.27
C TYR A 322 -23.26 16.09 -11.28
N ASN A 323 -23.65 16.35 -10.03
CA ASN A 323 -22.72 16.80 -9.00
C ASN A 323 -21.67 15.71 -8.69
N LEU A 324 -22.09 14.44 -8.63
CA LEU A 324 -21.16 13.30 -8.51
C LEU A 324 -20.22 13.21 -9.72
N ASN A 325 -20.71 13.52 -10.92
CA ASN A 325 -19.88 13.56 -12.13
C ASN A 325 -18.76 14.61 -12.05
N LEU A 326 -18.98 15.73 -11.36
CA LEU A 326 -17.92 16.71 -11.07
C LEU A 326 -16.88 16.15 -10.10
N ASP A 327 -17.32 15.47 -9.04
CA ASP A 327 -16.45 14.85 -8.05
C ASP A 327 -15.56 13.76 -8.68
N VAL A 328 -16.14 12.87 -9.50
CA VAL A 328 -15.40 11.85 -10.24
C VAL A 328 -14.42 12.47 -11.22
N LYS A 329 -14.78 13.58 -11.89
CA LYS A 329 -13.86 14.28 -12.80
C LYS A 329 -12.62 14.82 -12.07
N ALA A 330 -12.80 15.35 -10.86
CA ALA A 330 -11.70 15.81 -10.03
C ALA A 330 -10.79 14.65 -9.58
N PHE A 331 -11.36 13.49 -9.24
CA PHE A 331 -10.55 12.30 -8.91
C PHE A 331 -9.78 11.74 -10.12
N GLU A 332 -10.36 11.80 -11.32
CA GLU A 332 -9.67 11.43 -12.57
C GLU A 332 -8.56 12.40 -12.95
N GLU A 333 -8.76 13.71 -12.70
CA GLU A 333 -7.70 14.70 -12.89
C GLU A 333 -6.57 14.47 -11.91
N PHE A 334 -6.91 14.22 -10.64
CA PHE A 334 -5.95 13.81 -9.64
C PHE A 334 -5.19 12.54 -10.03
N SER A 335 -5.84 11.50 -10.56
CA SER A 335 -5.13 10.29 -10.99
C SER A 335 -4.17 10.55 -12.14
N ARG A 336 -4.54 11.39 -13.11
CA ARG A 336 -3.65 11.82 -14.22
C ARG A 336 -2.46 12.64 -13.72
N GLU A 337 -2.66 13.53 -12.75
CA GLU A 337 -1.59 14.35 -12.16
C GLU A 337 -0.48 13.52 -11.49
N THR A 338 -0.79 12.29 -11.05
CA THR A 338 0.22 11.41 -10.44
C THR A 338 1.29 10.92 -11.43
N GLY A 339 1.01 10.97 -12.75
CA GLY A 339 1.87 10.41 -13.79
C GLY A 339 1.92 8.87 -13.82
N ILE A 340 1.13 8.18 -12.99
CA ILE A 340 1.08 6.73 -12.95
C ILE A 340 0.20 6.23 -14.09
N THR A 341 0.78 5.41 -14.98
CA THR A 341 0.04 4.77 -16.08
C THR A 341 -1.12 3.92 -15.54
N ASP A 342 -2.24 3.92 -16.25
CA ASP A 342 -3.42 3.09 -15.98
C ASP A 342 -4.22 3.43 -14.72
N LEU A 343 -3.80 4.42 -13.92
CA LEU A 343 -4.54 4.84 -12.73
C LEU A 343 -5.86 5.56 -13.09
N ASP A 344 -5.90 6.21 -14.25
CA ASP A 344 -7.11 6.80 -14.82
C ASP A 344 -8.15 5.74 -15.19
N ASN A 345 -7.71 4.55 -15.61
CA ASN A 345 -8.62 3.44 -15.92
C ASN A 345 -9.42 2.96 -14.71
N THR A 346 -8.96 3.23 -13.48
CA THR A 346 -9.65 2.86 -12.24
C THR A 346 -11.06 3.46 -12.13
N PHE A 347 -11.29 4.65 -12.71
CA PHE A 347 -12.60 5.32 -12.69
C PHE A 347 -13.45 5.05 -13.94
N LYS A 348 -12.94 4.29 -14.90
CA LYS A 348 -13.55 4.14 -16.23
C LYS A 348 -14.97 3.56 -16.18
N GLN A 349 -15.21 2.57 -15.32
CA GLN A 349 -16.55 2.00 -15.12
C GLN A 349 -17.54 3.06 -14.65
N LEU A 350 -17.19 3.79 -13.59
CA LEU A 350 -18.05 4.82 -13.01
C LEU A 350 -18.25 5.98 -13.99
N ARG A 351 -17.20 6.40 -14.70
CA ARG A 351 -17.28 7.41 -15.76
C ARG A 351 -18.27 7.05 -16.85
N VAL A 352 -18.13 5.87 -17.46
CA VAL A 352 -19.00 5.41 -18.54
C VAL A 352 -20.45 5.26 -18.05
N LEU A 353 -20.65 4.79 -16.82
CA LEU A 353 -21.96 4.72 -16.18
C LEU A 353 -22.58 6.11 -16.01
N LEU A 354 -21.85 7.07 -15.46
CA LEU A 354 -22.33 8.44 -15.26
C LEU A 354 -22.63 9.13 -16.60
N ASP A 355 -21.76 8.97 -17.60
CA ASP A 355 -21.96 9.51 -18.95
C ASP A 355 -23.22 8.92 -19.59
N LEU A 356 -23.48 7.61 -19.41
CA LEU A 356 -24.69 6.95 -19.87
C LEU A 356 -25.94 7.53 -19.19
N LEU A 357 -25.92 7.71 -17.87
CA LEU A 357 -27.04 8.28 -17.10
C LEU A 357 -27.30 9.75 -17.48
N LEU A 358 -26.24 10.53 -17.76
CA LEU A 358 -26.30 11.93 -18.17
C LEU A 358 -26.57 12.13 -19.67
N SER A 359 -26.69 11.05 -20.45
CA SER A 359 -26.91 11.11 -21.90
C SER A 359 -28.36 11.40 -22.31
N GLY A 360 -29.29 11.39 -21.35
CA GLY A 360 -30.73 11.61 -21.56
C GLY A 360 -31.32 10.55 -22.48
N ASN A 361 -31.80 10.96 -23.66
CA ASN A 361 -32.47 10.05 -24.59
C ASN A 361 -31.55 8.97 -25.18
N LYS A 362 -30.24 9.20 -25.19
CA LYS A 362 -29.23 8.24 -25.67
C LYS A 362 -29.04 7.04 -24.73
N LEU A 363 -29.74 7.00 -23.59
CA LEU A 363 -29.83 5.80 -22.76
C LEU A 363 -30.40 4.60 -23.54
N LEU A 364 -31.25 4.85 -24.55
CA LEU A 364 -31.78 3.80 -25.44
C LEU A 364 -30.68 3.11 -26.26
N ASP A 365 -29.57 3.80 -26.54
CA ASP A 365 -28.43 3.24 -27.28
C ASP A 365 -27.80 2.05 -26.53
N TYR A 366 -27.99 1.94 -25.21
CA TYR A 366 -27.50 0.79 -24.43
C TYR A 366 -28.25 -0.52 -24.75
N LEU A 367 -29.44 -0.43 -25.34
CA LEU A 367 -30.23 -1.60 -25.75
C LEU A 367 -29.68 -2.23 -27.04
N ASP A 368 -28.92 -1.47 -27.82
CA ASP A 368 -28.21 -1.96 -28.99
C ASP A 368 -26.94 -2.71 -28.54
N GLU A 369 -26.80 -3.97 -28.96
CA GLU A 369 -25.70 -4.83 -28.54
C GLU A 369 -24.33 -4.34 -29.04
N ASP A 370 -24.26 -3.84 -30.28
CA ASP A 370 -23.01 -3.35 -30.87
C ASP A 370 -22.55 -2.08 -30.15
N VAL A 371 -23.49 -1.17 -29.86
CA VAL A 371 -23.19 0.05 -29.11
C VAL A 371 -22.81 -0.28 -27.66
N ARG A 372 -23.52 -1.22 -27.03
CA ARG A 372 -23.21 -1.68 -25.67
C ARG A 372 -21.80 -2.26 -25.58
N GLN A 373 -21.43 -3.19 -26.47
CA GLN A 373 -20.11 -3.81 -26.47
C GLN A 373 -18.98 -2.80 -26.79
N LYS A 374 -19.25 -1.80 -27.64
CA LYS A 374 -18.23 -0.83 -28.05
C LYS A 374 -18.04 0.33 -27.07
N LYS A 375 -19.14 0.90 -26.56
CA LYS A 375 -19.13 2.15 -25.78
C LYS A 375 -19.40 1.94 -24.30
N TYR A 376 -20.20 0.93 -23.95
CA TYR A 376 -20.69 0.71 -22.60
C TYR A 376 -20.24 -0.65 -22.02
N SER A 377 -19.12 -1.18 -22.49
CA SER A 377 -18.60 -2.51 -22.11
C SER A 377 -18.31 -2.67 -20.61
N TYR A 378 -18.06 -1.54 -19.91
CA TYR A 378 -17.80 -1.51 -18.48
C TYR A 378 -19.07 -1.43 -17.62
N VAL A 379 -20.23 -1.17 -18.22
CA VAL A 379 -21.49 -1.02 -17.48
C VAL A 379 -22.17 -2.39 -17.40
N LEU A 380 -22.40 -2.87 -16.18
CA LEU A 380 -23.15 -4.11 -15.96
C LEU A 380 -24.65 -3.83 -16.06
N ALA A 381 -25.37 -4.70 -16.77
CA ALA A 381 -26.82 -4.59 -16.93
C ALA A 381 -27.56 -4.66 -15.58
N SER A 382 -27.08 -5.48 -14.65
CA SER A 382 -27.61 -5.59 -13.28
C SER A 382 -27.54 -4.28 -12.52
N ASP A 383 -26.43 -3.56 -12.63
CA ASP A 383 -26.17 -2.33 -11.89
C ASP A 383 -27.00 -1.19 -12.46
N LEU A 384 -27.04 -1.09 -13.80
CA LEU A 384 -27.88 -0.13 -14.50
C LEU A 384 -29.36 -0.33 -14.15
N LYS A 385 -29.83 -1.59 -14.10
CA LYS A 385 -31.21 -1.92 -13.71
C LYS A 385 -31.53 -1.44 -12.30
N LYS A 386 -30.68 -1.75 -11.32
CA LYS A 386 -30.84 -1.30 -9.91
C LYS A 386 -30.94 0.24 -9.83
N ILE A 387 -30.04 0.94 -10.52
CA ILE A 387 -30.02 2.40 -10.55
C ILE A 387 -31.31 2.97 -11.19
N LEU A 388 -31.70 2.45 -12.35
CA LEU A 388 -32.88 2.93 -13.07
C LEU A 388 -34.20 2.64 -12.32
N GLN A 389 -34.31 1.51 -11.62
CA GLN A 389 -35.47 1.21 -10.76
C GLN A 389 -35.64 2.26 -9.65
N ARG A 390 -34.52 2.69 -9.04
CA ARG A 390 -34.52 3.80 -8.07
C ARG A 390 -34.95 5.11 -8.71
N PHE A 391 -34.54 5.36 -9.95
CA PHE A 391 -34.91 6.59 -10.66
C PHE A 391 -36.41 6.60 -10.96
N GLN A 392 -36.99 5.47 -11.41
CA GLN A 392 -38.40 5.36 -11.77
C GLN A 392 -39.36 5.67 -10.60
N THR A 393 -39.03 5.22 -9.39
CA THR A 393 -39.88 5.37 -8.20
C THR A 393 -39.93 6.80 -7.67
N LYS A 394 -38.88 7.60 -7.90
CA LYS A 394 -38.71 8.94 -7.28
C LYS A 394 -38.65 10.11 -8.27
N LEU A 395 -38.64 9.83 -9.59
CA LEU A 395 -38.51 10.85 -10.65
C LEU A 395 -39.57 11.97 -10.62
N SER A 396 -40.75 11.74 -10.05
CA SER A 396 -41.86 12.69 -10.07
C SER A 396 -41.69 13.87 -9.11
N LEU A 397 -40.71 13.83 -8.20
CA LEU A 397 -40.66 14.80 -7.12
C LEU A 397 -39.80 16.03 -7.41
N PHE A 398 -38.76 15.97 -8.26
CA PHE A 398 -37.88 17.13 -8.45
C PHE A 398 -37.13 17.11 -9.80
N ALA A 399 -37.70 17.75 -10.82
CA ALA A 399 -36.97 18.17 -12.02
C ALA A 399 -36.25 19.50 -11.73
N GLY A 400 -35.07 19.42 -11.10
CA GLY A 400 -34.16 20.57 -11.02
C GLY A 400 -33.76 21.02 -12.43
N LYS A 401 -33.57 22.33 -12.63
CA LYS A 401 -33.01 22.83 -13.90
C LYS A 401 -31.56 22.37 -13.98
N LEU A 402 -31.24 21.53 -14.96
CA LEU A 402 -29.87 21.15 -15.31
C LEU A 402 -29.21 22.23 -16.18
N PRO A 403 -27.87 22.20 -16.35
CA PRO A 403 -27.21 23.01 -17.35
C PRO A 403 -27.82 22.74 -18.72
N ALA A 404 -27.94 23.77 -19.57
CA ALA A 404 -28.62 23.68 -20.86
C ALA A 404 -28.03 22.62 -21.82
N HIS A 405 -26.77 22.20 -21.61
CA HIS A 405 -26.10 21.19 -22.41
C HIS A 405 -26.42 19.74 -21.99
N ILE A 406 -27.11 19.54 -20.86
CA ILE A 406 -27.43 18.21 -20.35
C ILE A 406 -28.92 17.92 -20.61
N PRO A 407 -29.24 16.92 -21.45
CA PRO A 407 -30.62 16.58 -21.74
C PRO A 407 -31.32 15.99 -20.52
N ASN A 408 -32.58 16.36 -20.31
CA ASN A 408 -33.43 15.72 -19.30
C ASN A 408 -33.72 14.27 -19.70
N LEU A 409 -33.68 13.37 -18.73
CA LEU A 409 -34.06 11.97 -18.91
C LEU A 409 -35.57 11.79 -18.72
N ASP A 410 -36.26 11.35 -19.78
CA ASP A 410 -37.71 11.10 -19.73
C ASP A 410 -38.03 9.80 -18.96
N LYS A 411 -39.02 9.86 -18.06
CA LYS A 411 -39.58 8.72 -17.34
C LYS A 411 -40.02 7.59 -18.29
N LYS A 412 -40.49 7.92 -19.51
CA LYS A 412 -40.84 6.92 -20.52
C LYS A 412 -39.63 6.11 -20.96
N ILE A 413 -38.48 6.77 -21.17
CA ILE A 413 -37.25 6.13 -21.61
C ILE A 413 -36.74 5.18 -20.52
N ILE A 414 -36.74 5.61 -19.27
CA ILE A 414 -36.38 4.76 -18.12
C ILE A 414 -37.24 3.48 -18.10
N LYS A 415 -38.56 3.61 -18.27
CA LYS A 415 -39.47 2.45 -18.31
C LYS A 415 -39.17 1.50 -19.47
N THR A 416 -38.91 2.04 -20.66
CA THR A 416 -38.57 1.23 -21.83
C THR A 416 -37.29 0.44 -21.61
N VAL A 417 -36.25 1.10 -21.10
CA VAL A 417 -34.94 0.47 -20.84
C VAL A 417 -35.06 -0.57 -19.73
N LEU A 418 -35.76 -0.27 -18.64
CA LEU A 418 -35.99 -1.24 -17.56
C LEU A 418 -36.72 -2.49 -18.05
N LYS A 419 -37.77 -2.34 -18.86
CA LYS A 419 -38.50 -3.48 -19.45
C LYS A 419 -37.60 -4.33 -20.35
N ALA A 420 -36.67 -3.72 -21.07
CA ALA A 420 -35.71 -4.46 -21.88
C ALA A 420 -34.69 -5.22 -21.01
N LEU A 421 -34.22 -4.60 -19.92
CA LEU A 421 -33.31 -5.21 -18.93
C LEU A 421 -33.96 -6.25 -18.01
N GLU A 422 -35.26 -6.51 -18.13
CA GLU A 422 -35.92 -7.64 -17.46
C GLU A 422 -35.67 -8.97 -18.17
N ASN A 423 -35.33 -8.92 -19.47
CA ASN A 423 -35.14 -10.11 -20.33
C ASN A 423 -33.66 -10.43 -20.60
N VAL A 424 -32.75 -9.65 -20.03
CA VAL A 424 -31.29 -9.83 -20.08
C VAL A 424 -30.85 -10.29 -18.70
#